data_AF-A0A820FD72-F1
#
_entry.id   AF-A0A820FD72-F1
#
_cell.length_a   1.000
_cell.length_b   1.000
_cell.length_c   1.000
_cell.angle_alpha   90.00
_cell.angle_beta   90.00
_cell.angle_gamma   90.00
#
_symmetry.space_group_name_H-M   'P 1'
#
loop_
_entity.id
_entity.type
_entity.pdbx_description
1 polymer ?
#
loop_
_entity_poly.entity_id
_entity_poly.type
_entity_poly.pdbx_seq_one_letter_code
_entity_poly.pdbx_strand_id
1 'polypeptide(L)'
;HPGSGKTTLSKWLIINMAKQCLGKKNMLFDNNCSIKNKIPILIPIWKYVDQLKENSNKQKQTLLQYIYENINTLNSTYFNDEERKELSSFIIESLLEGNILVIFEGLDEVPIHIDRSDLMKEINTLLERGIDYDIKSNKLIYSTYEQKEINNTKDPTIGNRFIVTSRIEGNYFEEINFYIPRLTIEDMTNDALKLFCSSYMECIQNISIKNGRHIKEHKID
;
A
#
# COMPACT_ATOMS: atom_id res chain seq x y z
N HIS A 1 0.46 -9.35 -16.66
CA HIS A 1 1.26 -10.60 -16.50
C HIS A 1 2.04 -10.64 -15.18
N PRO A 2 2.49 -11.82 -14.72
CA PRO A 2 3.51 -11.93 -13.67
C PRO A 2 4.78 -11.14 -14.06
N GLY A 3 5.49 -10.57 -13.09
CA GLY A 3 6.73 -9.83 -13.37
C GLY A 3 6.56 -8.45 -14.02
N SER A 4 5.33 -7.97 -14.28
CA SER A 4 5.07 -6.67 -14.92
C SER A 4 5.39 -5.44 -14.06
N GLY A 5 6.11 -5.59 -12.93
CA GLY A 5 6.51 -4.48 -12.09
C GLY A 5 5.43 -3.88 -11.15
N LYS A 6 4.26 -4.51 -10.98
CA LYS A 6 3.18 -4.00 -10.07
C LYS A 6 3.68 -3.70 -8.65
N THR A 7 4.35 -4.67 -8.02
CA THR A 7 5.01 -4.51 -6.72
C THR A 7 6.00 -3.36 -6.68
N THR A 8 6.86 -3.28 -7.70
CA THR A 8 7.86 -2.21 -7.82
C THR A 8 7.18 -0.85 -7.93
N LEU A 9 6.11 -0.74 -8.72
CA LEU A 9 5.32 0.47 -8.86
C LEU A 9 4.65 0.86 -7.52
N SER A 10 3.99 -0.08 -6.84
CA SER A 10 3.38 0.17 -5.52
C SER A 10 4.41 0.72 -4.53
N LYS A 11 5.57 0.07 -4.41
CA LYS A 11 6.65 0.54 -3.52
C LYS A 11 7.20 1.90 -3.93
N TRP A 12 7.38 2.12 -5.23
CA TRP A 12 7.85 3.41 -5.76
C TRP A 12 6.85 4.54 -5.50
N LEU A 13 5.54 4.30 -5.66
CA LEU A 13 4.47 5.25 -5.34
C LEU A 13 4.52 5.67 -3.88
N ILE A 14 4.54 4.71 -2.96
CA ILE A 14 4.57 4.95 -1.50
C ILE A 14 5.79 5.78 -1.11
N ILE A 15 6.98 5.43 -1.62
CA ILE A 15 8.22 6.17 -1.32
C ILE A 15 8.14 7.62 -1.80
N ASN A 16 7.62 7.84 -3.02
CA ASN A 16 7.52 9.19 -3.56
C ASN A 16 6.45 10.01 -2.86
N MET A 17 5.33 9.41 -2.46
CA MET A 17 4.30 10.05 -1.63
C MET A 17 4.87 10.41 -0.25
N ALA A 18 5.57 9.49 0.42
CA ALA A 18 6.20 9.77 1.71
C ALA A 18 7.21 10.92 1.61
N LYS A 19 8.03 10.97 0.56
CA LYS A 19 8.92 12.12 0.28
C LYS A 19 8.15 13.44 0.17
N GLN A 20 6.96 13.42 -0.41
CA GLN A 20 6.11 14.59 -0.56
C GLN A 20 5.51 15.08 0.74
N CYS A 21 5.07 14.16 1.60
CA CYS A 21 4.62 14.48 2.96
C CYS A 21 5.72 15.21 3.74
N LEU A 22 6.99 14.92 3.43
CA LEU A 22 8.17 15.62 3.96
C LEU A 22 8.54 16.92 3.19
N GLY A 23 7.66 17.41 2.31
CA GLY A 23 7.88 18.62 1.51
C GLY A 23 8.92 18.49 0.40
N LYS A 24 9.41 17.27 0.09
CA LYS A 24 10.39 17.07 -0.98
C LYS A 24 9.70 17.02 -2.34
N LYS A 25 10.33 17.66 -3.33
CA LYS A 25 9.86 17.61 -4.73
C LYS A 25 9.91 16.16 -5.24
N ASN A 26 8.84 15.72 -5.90
CA ASN A 26 8.76 14.42 -6.56
C ASN A 26 8.16 14.58 -7.97
N MET A 27 8.14 13.49 -8.74
CA MET A 27 7.60 13.45 -10.10
C MET A 27 6.11 13.08 -10.17
N LEU A 28 5.48 12.74 -9.05
CA LEU A 28 4.17 12.10 -9.05
C LEU A 28 3.03 13.05 -9.34
N PHE A 29 3.11 14.26 -8.80
CA PHE A 29 1.94 15.12 -8.71
C PHE A 29 2.31 16.56 -9.03
N ASP A 30 1.56 17.11 -9.97
CA ASP A 30 1.47 18.56 -10.10
C ASP A 30 0.84 19.17 -8.85
N ASN A 31 1.04 20.48 -8.66
CA ASN A 31 0.52 21.19 -7.49
C ASN A 31 -1.00 21.09 -7.30
N ASN A 32 -1.73 20.71 -8.35
CA ASN A 32 -3.19 20.58 -8.36
C ASN A 32 -3.70 19.16 -8.09
N CYS A 33 -2.83 18.17 -7.83
CA CYS A 33 -3.30 16.81 -7.58
C CYS A 33 -3.91 16.68 -6.18
N SER A 34 -5.15 16.21 -6.13
CA SER A 34 -5.90 15.95 -4.89
C SER A 34 -5.31 14.89 -3.98
N ILE A 35 -4.53 13.95 -4.54
CA ILE A 35 -3.95 12.80 -3.81
C ILE A 35 -2.65 13.19 -3.09
N LYS A 36 -2.06 14.34 -3.44
CA LYS A 36 -0.78 14.84 -2.93
C LYS A 36 -0.65 14.87 -1.40
N ASN A 37 -1.76 15.11 -0.70
CA ASN A 37 -1.77 15.24 0.75
C ASN A 37 -2.17 13.94 1.47
N LYS A 38 -2.50 12.88 0.74
CA LYS A 38 -2.92 11.62 1.36
C LYS A 38 -1.73 10.85 1.90
N ILE A 39 -1.91 10.26 3.08
CA ILE A 39 -0.91 9.41 3.72
C ILE A 39 -0.92 8.05 3.03
N PRO A 40 0.22 7.62 2.45
CA PRO A 40 0.30 6.34 1.75
C PRO A 40 0.46 5.17 2.73
N ILE A 41 -0.38 4.15 2.61
CA ILE A 41 -0.24 2.87 3.33
C ILE A 41 -0.15 1.73 2.31
N LEU A 42 0.85 0.84 2.47
CA LEU A 42 1.02 -0.35 1.64
C LEU A 42 0.68 -1.61 2.44
N ILE A 43 -0.23 -2.41 1.91
CA ILE A 43 -0.67 -3.66 2.54
C ILE A 43 -0.56 -4.79 1.52
N PRO A 44 0.43 -5.68 1.68
CA PRO A 44 0.44 -6.95 0.97
C PRO A 44 -0.72 -7.81 1.47
N ILE A 45 -1.64 -8.16 0.56
CA ILE A 45 -2.87 -8.89 0.90
C ILE A 45 -2.56 -10.24 1.54
N TRP A 46 -1.51 -10.92 1.11
CA TRP A 46 -1.09 -12.19 1.70
C TRP A 46 -0.81 -12.09 3.21
N LYS A 47 -0.33 -10.94 3.71
CA LYS A 47 -0.09 -10.74 5.16
C LYS A 47 -1.39 -10.70 5.96
N TYR A 48 -2.44 -10.09 5.41
CA TYR A 48 -3.77 -10.11 6.02
C TYR A 48 -4.31 -11.54 6.04
N VAL A 49 -4.17 -12.23 4.91
CA VAL A 49 -4.65 -13.61 4.77
C VAL A 49 -3.92 -14.58 5.71
N ASP A 50 -2.63 -14.43 5.91
CA ASP A 50 -1.88 -15.26 6.86
C ASP A 50 -2.33 -15.01 8.31
N GLN A 51 -2.62 -13.77 8.69
CA GLN A 51 -3.20 -13.47 10.02
C GLN A 51 -4.59 -14.07 10.22
N LEU A 52 -5.43 -14.12 9.18
CA LEU A 52 -6.72 -14.80 9.25
C LEU A 52 -6.59 -16.29 9.58
N LYS A 53 -5.52 -16.96 9.12
CA LYS A 53 -5.27 -18.37 9.43
C LYS A 53 -4.84 -18.56 10.89
N GLU A 54 -3.91 -17.73 11.35
CA GLU A 54 -3.38 -17.79 12.71
C GLU A 54 -4.48 -17.53 13.76
N ASN A 55 -5.48 -16.71 13.41
CA ASN A 55 -6.61 -16.37 14.26
C ASN A 55 -7.87 -17.21 14.02
N SER A 56 -7.78 -18.36 13.33
CA SER A 56 -8.94 -19.22 13.02
C SER A 56 -9.78 -19.68 14.23
N ASN A 57 -9.22 -19.64 15.45
CA ASN A 57 -9.92 -19.93 16.71
C ASN A 57 -10.37 -18.68 17.50
N LYS A 58 -10.20 -17.47 16.96
CA LYS A 58 -10.60 -16.18 17.55
C LYS A 58 -11.64 -15.48 16.66
N GLN A 59 -12.28 -14.44 17.20
CA GLN A 59 -13.22 -13.60 16.45
C GLN A 59 -12.57 -13.12 15.15
N LYS A 60 -13.24 -13.36 14.01
CA LYS A 60 -12.76 -12.99 12.68
C LYS A 60 -12.45 -11.48 12.65
N GLN A 61 -11.20 -11.14 12.39
CA GLN A 61 -10.77 -9.75 12.23
C GLN A 61 -11.17 -9.26 10.84
N THR A 62 -11.76 -8.07 10.78
CA THR A 62 -12.07 -7.40 9.51
C THR A 62 -10.79 -6.84 8.89
N LEU A 63 -10.81 -6.53 7.59
CA LEU A 63 -9.67 -5.90 6.93
C LEU A 63 -9.38 -4.51 7.52
N LEU A 64 -10.42 -3.79 7.92
CA LEU A 64 -10.31 -2.52 8.63
C LEU A 64 -9.61 -2.67 9.99
N GLN A 65 -9.95 -3.72 10.74
CA GLN A 65 -9.29 -4.01 12.01
C GLN A 65 -7.84 -4.46 11.79
N TYR A 66 -7.56 -5.21 10.72
CA TYR A 66 -6.19 -5.55 10.33
C TYR A 66 -5.36 -4.28 10.09
N ILE A 67 -5.91 -3.29 9.37
CA ILE A 67 -5.23 -2.00 9.16
C ILE A 67 -4.90 -1.37 10.51
N TYR A 68 -5.89 -1.24 11.39
CA TYR A 68 -5.74 -0.68 12.74
C TYR A 68 -4.61 -1.36 13.55
N GLU A 69 -4.62 -2.69 13.60
CA GLU A 69 -3.68 -3.44 14.43
C GLU A 69 -2.28 -3.52 13.84
N ASN A 70 -2.16 -3.57 12.51
CA ASN A 70 -0.88 -3.74 11.85
C ASN A 70 -0.12 -2.44 11.60
N ILE A 71 -0.74 -1.28 11.80
CA ILE A 71 -0.01 0.00 11.88
C ILE A 71 1.08 -0.05 12.97
N ASN A 72 0.81 -0.75 14.07
CA ASN A 72 1.77 -0.91 15.17
C ASN A 72 2.92 -1.89 14.86
N THR A 73 2.63 -2.97 14.14
CA THR A 73 3.61 -4.03 13.86
C THR A 73 4.58 -3.66 12.72
N LEU A 74 4.18 -2.76 11.83
CA LEU A 74 5.05 -2.24 10.76
C LEU A 74 6.22 -1.38 11.27
N ASN A 75 6.25 -1.04 12.56
CA ASN A 75 7.08 0.02 13.15
C ASN A 75 7.95 -0.42 14.33
N SER A 76 8.04 -1.72 14.63
CA SER A 76 8.58 -2.19 15.92
C SER A 76 10.06 -1.93 16.18
N THR A 77 10.90 -1.78 15.15
CA THR A 77 12.36 -1.62 15.31
C THR A 77 12.84 -0.16 15.36
N TYR A 78 12.02 0.80 14.93
CA TYR A 78 12.45 2.20 14.77
C TYR A 78 11.75 3.17 15.72
N PHE A 79 10.64 2.77 16.34
CA PHE A 79 9.83 3.62 17.19
C PHE A 79 9.72 3.03 18.60
N ASN A 80 9.79 3.90 19.60
CA ASN A 80 9.50 3.54 20.99
C ASN A 80 7.97 3.39 21.24
N ASP A 81 7.57 2.96 22.43
CA ASP A 81 6.15 2.72 22.74
C ASP A 81 5.26 3.96 22.66
N GLU A 82 5.79 5.15 22.98
CA GLU A 82 5.05 6.41 22.93
C GLU A 82 4.87 6.86 21.49
N GLU A 83 5.95 6.86 20.70
CA GLU A 83 5.91 7.17 19.26
C GLU A 83 4.98 6.22 18.49
N ARG A 84 4.93 4.93 18.87
CA ARG A 84 4.00 3.96 18.28
C ARG A 84 2.54 4.33 18.55
N LYS A 85 2.23 4.82 19.75
CA LYS A 85 0.87 5.26 20.10
C LYS A 85 0.50 6.52 19.34
N GLU A 86 1.39 7.51 19.29
CA GLU A 86 1.17 8.75 18.54
C GLU A 86 0.96 8.48 17.05
N LEU A 87 1.80 7.64 16.45
CA LEU A 87 1.66 7.25 15.05
C LEU A 87 0.35 6.50 14.81
N SER A 88 -0.06 5.62 15.73
CA SER A 88 -1.35 4.93 15.62
C SER A 88 -2.50 5.91 15.65
N SER A 89 -2.54 6.82 16.63
CA SER A 89 -3.55 7.86 16.73
C SER A 89 -3.60 8.72 15.47
N PHE A 90 -2.46 9.16 14.96
CA PHE A 90 -2.37 9.93 13.72
C PHE A 90 -2.96 9.19 12.52
N ILE A 91 -2.65 7.90 12.35
CA ILE A 91 -3.19 7.12 11.23
C ILE A 91 -4.70 6.88 11.41
N ILE A 92 -5.18 6.65 12.63
CA ILE A 92 -6.61 6.50 12.92
C ILE A 92 -7.36 7.79 12.58
N GLU A 93 -6.91 8.93 13.07
CA GLU A 93 -7.47 10.24 12.75
C GLU A 93 -7.48 10.47 11.24
N SER A 94 -6.37 10.15 10.57
CA SER A 94 -6.26 10.26 9.12
C SER A 94 -7.23 9.33 8.37
N LEU A 95 -7.49 8.11 8.87
CA LEU A 95 -8.49 7.21 8.29
C LEU A 95 -9.90 7.78 8.43
N LEU A 96 -10.23 8.31 9.61
CA LEU A 96 -11.55 8.89 9.90
C LEU A 96 -11.80 10.16 9.08
N GLU A 97 -10.77 10.98 8.87
CA GLU A 97 -10.84 12.19 8.05
C GLU A 97 -10.85 11.91 6.53
N GLY A 98 -10.58 10.67 6.11
CA GLY A 98 -10.49 10.34 4.69
C GLY A 98 -9.17 10.78 4.05
N ASN A 99 -8.11 10.90 4.82
CA ASN A 99 -6.80 11.41 4.38
C ASN A 99 -5.80 10.32 4.01
N ILE A 100 -6.26 9.08 3.75
CA ILE A 100 -5.37 7.95 3.44
C ILE A 100 -5.51 7.48 1.99
N LEU A 101 -4.39 7.07 1.40
CA LEU A 101 -4.34 6.22 0.22
C LEU A 101 -3.81 4.83 0.62
N VAL A 102 -4.64 3.80 0.54
CA VAL A 102 -4.25 2.42 0.80
C VAL A 102 -3.93 1.70 -0.52
N ILE A 103 -2.78 1.06 -0.61
CA ILE A 103 -2.40 0.19 -1.72
C ILE A 103 -2.45 -1.25 -1.24
N PHE A 104 -3.42 -2.00 -1.75
CA PHE A 104 -3.53 -3.45 -1.58
C PHE A 104 -2.73 -4.17 -2.65
N GLU A 105 -1.63 -4.77 -2.23
CA GLU A 105 -0.68 -5.45 -3.10
C GLU A 105 -0.98 -6.95 -3.22
N GLY A 106 -1.02 -7.48 -4.45
CA GLY A 106 -1.03 -8.92 -4.71
C GLY A 106 -2.35 -9.62 -4.35
N LEU A 107 -3.50 -9.15 -4.85
CA LEU A 107 -4.76 -9.86 -4.66
C LEU A 107 -4.74 -11.29 -5.26
N ASP A 108 -3.92 -11.51 -6.29
CA ASP A 108 -3.67 -12.83 -6.89
C ASP A 108 -2.83 -13.77 -6.01
N GLU A 109 -2.17 -13.25 -4.98
CA GLU A 109 -1.31 -14.02 -4.08
C GLU A 109 -2.08 -14.67 -2.93
N VAL A 110 -3.41 -14.49 -2.90
CA VAL A 110 -4.29 -15.15 -1.94
C VAL A 110 -4.28 -16.66 -2.20
N PRO A 111 -3.86 -17.49 -1.23
CA PRO A 111 -3.79 -18.93 -1.41
C PRO A 111 -5.16 -19.55 -1.70
N ILE A 112 -5.19 -20.58 -2.55
CA ILE A 112 -6.42 -21.27 -2.99
C ILE A 112 -7.25 -21.84 -1.83
N HIS A 113 -6.60 -22.20 -0.72
CA HIS A 113 -7.27 -22.77 0.45
C HIS A 113 -7.99 -21.73 1.34
N ILE A 114 -7.89 -20.45 1.01
CA ILE A 114 -8.58 -19.39 1.71
C ILE A 114 -9.87 -19.08 0.97
N ASP A 115 -10.97 -18.93 1.71
CA ASP A 115 -12.23 -18.48 1.12
C ASP A 115 -12.07 -17.05 0.61
N ARG A 116 -11.81 -16.96 -0.69
CA ARG A 116 -11.65 -15.70 -1.41
C ARG A 116 -12.93 -14.87 -1.39
N SER A 117 -14.11 -15.48 -1.31
CA SER A 117 -15.38 -14.75 -1.25
C SER A 117 -15.43 -13.83 -0.03
N ASP A 118 -14.91 -14.30 1.10
CA ASP A 118 -14.90 -13.51 2.33
C ASP A 118 -13.91 -12.34 2.28
N LEU A 119 -12.73 -12.54 1.68
CA LEU A 119 -11.80 -11.45 1.42
C LEU A 119 -12.42 -10.41 0.47
N MET A 120 -13.08 -10.85 -0.60
CA MET A 120 -13.71 -9.95 -1.56
C MET A 120 -14.89 -9.18 -0.94
N LYS A 121 -15.68 -9.80 -0.06
CA LYS A 121 -16.71 -9.11 0.72
C LYS A 121 -16.12 -8.02 1.61
N GLU A 122 -15.01 -8.30 2.29
CA GLU A 122 -14.31 -7.29 3.12
C GLU A 122 -13.77 -6.14 2.28
N ILE A 123 -13.12 -6.44 1.14
CA ILE A 123 -12.63 -5.41 0.21
C ILE A 123 -13.80 -4.57 -0.30
N ASN A 124 -14.90 -5.20 -0.73
CA ASN A 124 -16.10 -4.48 -1.18
C ASN A 124 -16.66 -3.57 -0.09
N THR A 125 -16.78 -4.09 1.14
CA THR A 125 -17.30 -3.32 2.28
C THR A 125 -16.40 -2.13 2.58
N LEU A 126 -15.08 -2.33 2.58
CA LEU A 126 -14.11 -1.25 2.82
C LEU A 126 -14.16 -0.17 1.73
N LEU A 127 -14.39 -0.55 0.47
CA LEU A 127 -14.43 0.39 -0.65
C LEU A 127 -15.78 1.13 -0.73
N GLU A 128 -16.87 0.53 -0.24
CA GLU A 128 -18.22 1.09 -0.27
C GLU A 128 -18.51 1.95 0.96
N ARG A 129 -18.11 1.51 2.15
CA ARG A 129 -18.51 2.10 3.44
C ARG A 129 -17.51 3.10 3.98
N GLY A 130 -18.03 4.08 4.70
CA GLY A 130 -17.22 4.92 5.57
C GLY A 130 -16.50 4.16 6.66
N ILE A 131 -15.64 4.87 7.38
CA ILE A 131 -14.94 4.35 8.55
C ILE A 131 -15.36 5.21 9.74
N ASP A 132 -15.86 4.55 10.78
CA ASP A 132 -16.17 5.16 12.07
C ASP A 132 -15.29 4.52 13.17
N TYR A 133 -15.23 5.16 14.33
CA TYR A 133 -14.54 4.64 15.50
C TYR A 133 -15.53 4.39 16.64
N ASP A 134 -15.62 3.14 17.08
CA ASP A 134 -16.44 2.77 18.23
C ASP A 134 -15.62 2.89 19.52
N ILE A 135 -15.91 3.96 20.27
CA ILE A 135 -15.28 4.25 21.56
C ILE A 135 -15.51 3.12 22.57
N LYS A 136 -16.65 2.41 22.52
CA LYS A 136 -16.98 1.36 23.50
C LYS A 136 -16.13 0.12 23.31
N SER A 137 -15.92 -0.27 22.05
CA SER A 137 -15.12 -1.45 21.72
C SER A 137 -13.65 -1.13 21.43
N ASN A 138 -13.28 0.15 21.35
CA ASN A 138 -11.95 0.63 20.98
C ASN A 138 -11.48 0.04 19.64
N LYS A 139 -12.37 0.08 18.64
CA LYS A 139 -12.16 -0.52 17.32
C LYS A 139 -12.66 0.38 16.20
N LEU A 140 -12.02 0.26 15.05
CA LEU A 140 -12.56 0.82 13.81
C LEU A 140 -13.70 -0.08 13.32
N ILE A 141 -14.78 0.56 12.88
CA ILE A 141 -15.96 -0.11 12.33
C ILE A 141 -16.32 0.51 10.98
N TYR A 142 -17.00 -0.27 10.14
CA TYR A 142 -17.59 0.27 8.94
C TYR A 142 -18.79 1.14 9.29
N SER A 143 -18.86 2.34 8.72
CA SER A 143 -19.96 3.26 8.92
C SER A 143 -21.26 2.72 8.33
N THR A 144 -22.38 3.12 8.91
CA THR A 144 -23.70 2.92 8.30
C THR A 144 -23.86 3.69 7.00
N TYR A 145 -23.07 4.75 6.81
CA TYR A 145 -23.06 5.56 5.59
C TYR A 145 -22.03 5.05 4.58
N GLU A 146 -22.35 5.20 3.31
CA GLU A 146 -21.38 4.94 2.25
C GLU A 146 -20.32 6.04 2.18
N GLN A 147 -19.12 5.74 1.66
CA GLN A 147 -18.09 6.75 1.45
C GLN A 147 -18.60 7.91 0.59
N LYS A 148 -19.44 7.62 -0.42
CA LYS A 148 -20.04 8.64 -1.28
C LYS A 148 -20.99 9.58 -0.52
N GLU A 149 -21.62 9.10 0.55
CA GLU A 149 -22.57 9.85 1.37
C GLU A 149 -21.87 10.66 2.45
N ILE A 150 -20.80 10.12 3.04
CA ILE A 150 -19.96 10.86 4.00
C ILE A 150 -19.23 11.98 3.29
N ASN A 151 -18.68 11.68 2.12
CA ASN A 151 -17.97 12.65 1.30
C ASN A 151 -18.95 13.44 0.42
N ASN A 152 -20.12 13.86 0.93
CA ASN A 152 -21.23 14.59 0.26
C ASN A 152 -20.79 15.92 -0.37
N THR A 153 -19.80 15.84 -1.23
CA THR A 153 -18.90 16.91 -1.63
C THR A 153 -18.68 16.69 -3.10
N LYS A 154 -18.89 17.74 -3.88
CA LYS A 154 -18.48 17.77 -5.29
C LYS A 154 -16.94 17.70 -5.45
N ASP A 155 -16.23 17.47 -4.34
CA ASP A 155 -14.80 17.50 -4.24
C ASP A 155 -14.23 16.08 -4.27
N PRO A 156 -13.65 15.66 -5.41
CA PRO A 156 -13.03 14.34 -5.56
C PRO A 156 -11.73 14.20 -4.74
N THR A 157 -11.35 15.16 -3.91
CA THR A 157 -10.20 15.08 -3.00
C THR A 157 -10.53 14.42 -1.66
N ILE A 158 -11.82 14.41 -1.25
CA ILE A 158 -12.26 14.03 0.09
C ILE A 158 -12.51 12.52 0.19
N GLY A 159 -12.12 11.91 1.31
CA GLY A 159 -12.31 10.48 1.58
C GLY A 159 -11.09 9.61 1.27
N ASN A 160 -11.03 8.44 1.91
CA ASN A 160 -9.96 7.48 1.67
C ASN A 160 -9.93 7.04 0.20
N ARG A 161 -8.74 6.66 -0.28
CA ARG A 161 -8.53 6.17 -1.64
C ARG A 161 -7.83 4.83 -1.60
N PHE A 162 -8.06 4.03 -2.63
CA PHE A 162 -7.61 2.65 -2.66
C PHE A 162 -7.03 2.32 -4.03
N ILE A 163 -5.91 1.63 -4.05
CA ILE A 163 -5.33 0.99 -5.24
C ILE A 163 -5.25 -0.49 -4.94
N VAL A 164 -5.83 -1.32 -5.80
CA VAL A 164 -5.75 -2.78 -5.67
C VAL A 164 -4.97 -3.31 -6.86
N THR A 165 -3.94 -4.10 -6.60
CA THR A 165 -3.13 -4.72 -7.65
C THR A 165 -3.43 -6.21 -7.73
N SER A 166 -3.49 -6.73 -8.95
CA SER A 166 -3.65 -8.17 -9.21
C SER A 166 -3.05 -8.56 -10.56
N ARG A 167 -2.93 -9.85 -10.82
CA ARG A 167 -2.78 -10.38 -12.19
C ARG A 167 -4.10 -10.24 -12.96
N ILE A 168 -3.97 -10.16 -14.29
CA ILE A 168 -5.13 -10.14 -15.19
C ILE A 168 -5.80 -11.53 -15.20
N GLU A 169 -4.99 -12.59 -15.20
CA GLU A 169 -5.43 -13.98 -15.11
C GLU A 169 -6.01 -14.23 -13.72
N GLY A 170 -7.30 -14.60 -13.61
CA GLY A 170 -7.95 -14.99 -12.35
C GLY A 170 -9.21 -14.20 -11.97
N ASN A 171 -9.65 -13.28 -12.84
CA ASN A 171 -10.94 -12.57 -12.75
C ASN A 171 -11.20 -11.91 -11.38
N TYR A 172 -10.14 -11.53 -10.66
CA TYR A 172 -10.18 -11.01 -9.29
C TYR A 172 -11.08 -9.80 -9.09
N PHE A 173 -11.31 -9.04 -10.15
CA PHE A 173 -12.13 -7.84 -10.13
C PHE A 173 -13.58 -8.07 -10.57
N GLU A 174 -13.97 -9.29 -10.98
CA GLU A 174 -15.37 -9.61 -11.32
C GLU A 174 -16.26 -9.70 -10.09
N GLU A 175 -15.67 -10.01 -8.92
CA GLU A 175 -16.37 -10.07 -7.63
C GLU A 175 -16.51 -8.70 -6.96
N ILE A 176 -16.02 -7.62 -7.59
CA ILE A 176 -16.18 -6.26 -7.08
C ILE A 176 -17.46 -5.64 -7.64
N ASN A 177 -18.39 -5.32 -6.73
CA ASN A 177 -19.79 -5.01 -7.06
C ASN A 177 -20.04 -3.56 -7.51
N PHE A 178 -19.01 -2.74 -7.72
CA PHE A 178 -19.15 -1.37 -8.19
C PHE A 178 -18.05 -1.02 -9.19
N TYR A 179 -18.27 0.03 -9.97
CA TYR A 179 -17.33 0.44 -11.02
C TYR A 179 -16.01 0.89 -10.41
N ILE A 180 -14.93 0.19 -10.77
CA ILE A 180 -13.55 0.58 -10.46
C ILE A 180 -12.82 0.81 -11.77
N PRO A 181 -12.19 1.98 -11.99
CA PRO A 181 -11.28 2.20 -13.10
C PRO A 181 -10.17 1.13 -13.11
N ARG A 182 -10.07 0.39 -14.20
CA ARG A 182 -9.05 -0.67 -14.35
C ARG A 182 -7.91 -0.15 -15.21
N LEU A 183 -6.70 -0.19 -14.66
CA LEU A 183 -5.48 0.19 -15.35
C LEU A 183 -4.60 -1.04 -15.53
N THR A 184 -4.07 -1.21 -16.74
CA THR A 184 -3.13 -2.28 -17.06
C THR A 184 -1.74 -1.69 -17.19
N ILE A 185 -0.75 -2.31 -16.55
CA ILE A 185 0.65 -1.98 -16.79
C ILE A 185 1.05 -2.64 -18.11
N GLU A 186 1.38 -1.83 -19.09
CA GLU A 186 1.89 -2.27 -20.38
C GLU A 186 3.34 -2.75 -20.30
N ASP A 187 3.76 -3.50 -21.31
CA ASP A 187 5.14 -3.94 -21.42
C ASP A 187 6.10 -2.75 -21.56
N MET A 188 7.27 -2.90 -20.96
CA MET A 188 8.28 -1.85 -21.00
C MET A 188 8.79 -1.67 -22.43
N THR A 189 8.79 -0.43 -22.91
CA THR A 189 9.27 -0.12 -24.26
C THR A 189 10.77 -0.39 -24.38
N ASN A 190 11.26 -0.59 -25.61
CA ASN A 190 12.68 -0.82 -25.88
C ASN A 190 13.57 0.31 -25.33
N ASP A 191 13.09 1.55 -25.37
CA ASP A 191 13.87 2.69 -24.86
C ASP A 191 13.93 2.71 -23.33
N ALA A 192 12.82 2.38 -22.66
CA ALA A 192 12.80 2.21 -21.21
C ALA A 192 13.67 1.01 -20.75
N LEU A 193 13.66 -0.10 -21.51
CA LEU A 193 14.56 -1.24 -21.31
C LEU A 193 16.03 -0.84 -21.42
N LYS A 194 16.42 -0.12 -22.47
CA LYS A 194 17.79 0.37 -22.64
C LYS A 194 18.20 1.25 -21.46
N LEU A 195 17.37 2.21 -21.08
CA LEU A 195 17.65 3.12 -19.96
C LEU A 195 17.81 2.35 -18.63
N PHE A 196 16.93 1.38 -18.36
CA PHE A 196 17.03 0.51 -17.19
C PHE A 196 18.35 -0.25 -17.17
N CYS A 197 18.70 -0.93 -18.28
CA CYS A 197 19.94 -1.70 -18.39
C CYS A 197 21.18 -0.81 -18.23
N SER A 198 21.22 0.36 -18.88
CA SER A 198 22.34 1.30 -18.77
C SER A 198 22.52 1.79 -17.33
N SER A 199 21.44 2.21 -16.67
CA SER A 199 21.49 2.69 -15.29
C SER A 199 21.94 1.58 -14.33
N TYR A 200 21.46 0.36 -14.54
CA TYR A 200 21.81 -0.79 -13.72
C TYR A 200 23.29 -1.18 -13.89
N MET A 201 23.79 -1.23 -15.13
CA MET A 201 25.20 -1.55 -15.41
C MET A 201 26.15 -0.50 -14.85
N GLU A 202 25.80 0.79 -14.95
CA GLU A 202 26.58 1.87 -14.34
C GLU A 202 26.67 1.70 -12.81
N CYS A 203 25.57 1.34 -12.16
CA CYS A 203 25.57 1.06 -10.72
C CYS A 203 26.52 -0.09 -10.35
N ILE A 204 26.50 -1.19 -11.11
CA ILE A 204 27.40 -2.33 -10.89
C ILE A 204 28.86 -1.91 -11.06
N GLN A 205 29.18 -1.17 -12.12
CA GLN A 205 30.54 -0.69 -12.37
C GLN A 205 31.03 0.20 -11.23
N ASN A 206 30.19 1.11 -10.74
CA ASN A 206 30.53 1.99 -9.63
C ASN A 206 30.77 1.24 -8.30
N ILE A 207 30.05 0.13 -8.06
CA ILE A 207 30.30 -0.75 -6.91
C ILE A 207 31.66 -1.46 -7.05
N SER A 208 31.97 -1.99 -8.24
CA SER A 208 33.25 -2.66 -8.52
C SER A 208 34.45 -1.72 -8.29
N ILE A 209 34.35 -0.47 -8.74
CA ILE A 209 35.40 0.55 -8.55
C ILE A 209 35.57 0.92 -7.07
N LYS A 210 34.49 1.03 -6.30
CA LYS A 210 34.57 1.31 -4.86
C LYS A 210 35.22 0.16 -4.08
N ASN A 211 34.96 -1.09 -4.46
CA ASN A 211 35.57 -2.26 -3.83
C ASN A 211 37.02 -2.48 -4.28
N GLY A 212 37.39 -2.07 -5.49
CA GLY A 212 38.77 -2.10 -5.99
C GLY A 212 39.72 -1.09 -5.32
N ARG A 213 39.19 0.00 -4.72
CA ARG A 213 40.01 0.98 -3.97
C ARG A 213 40.43 0.53 -2.57
N HIS A 214 39.96 -0.63 -2.09
CA HIS A 214 40.35 -1.19 -0.79
C HIS A 214 41.44 -2.25 -0.86
N ILE A 215 41.90 -2.66 -2.05
CA ILE A 215 43.08 -3.51 -2.19
C ILE A 215 44.29 -2.60 -2.28
N LYS A 216 44.76 -2.10 -1.13
CA LYS A 216 46.13 -1.59 -1.03
C LYS A 216 47.05 -2.77 -1.30
N GLU A 217 47.82 -2.66 -2.37
CA GLU A 217 48.97 -3.52 -2.65
C GLU A 217 49.83 -3.63 -1.38
N HIS A 218 49.77 -4.78 -0.71
CA HIS A 218 50.87 -5.17 0.16
C HIS A 218 52.05 -5.47 -0.74
N LYS A 219 52.91 -4.46 -0.93
CA LYS A 219 54.29 -4.71 -1.33
C LYS A 219 54.92 -5.58 -0.24
N ILE A 220 55.27 -6.79 -0.63
CA ILE A 220 56.14 -7.67 0.14
C ILE A 220 57.55 -7.19 -0.20
N ASP A 221 58.20 -6.54 0.76
CA ASP A 221 59.66 -6.36 0.80
C ASP A 221 60.31 -7.65 1.33
#